data_AF-A0A8X6NLJ8-F1
#
_entry.id   AF-A0A8X6NLJ8-F1
#
_cell.length_a   1.000
_cell.length_b   1.000
_cell.length_c   1.000
_cell.angle_alpha   90.00
_cell.angle_beta   90.00
_cell.angle_gamma   90.00
#
_symmetry.space_group_name_H-M   'P 1'
#
loop_
_entity.id
_entity.type
_entity.pdbx_description
1 polymer ?
#
loop_
_entity_poly.entity_id
_entity_poly.type
_entity_poly.pdbx_seq_one_letter_code
_entity_poly.pdbx_strand_id
1 'polypeptide(L)'
;MSYLAGVKKEDLRSLCEDLGLTITSKMSVLNLKNLIINDTKYDEELTREHLKGIIQHRKSDYEQKLREIESEKAFELEKLRLSQPQQSAPTHGLGVEKPTLDVQKLLPKFKAQDDDI
;
A
#
# COMPACT_ATOMS: atom_id res chain seq x y z
N MET A 1 35.42 4.89 0.84
CA MET A 1 34.40 3.84 0.64
C MET A 1 33.56 4.24 -0.57
N SER A 2 33.37 3.37 -1.55
CA SER A 2 32.53 3.67 -2.73
C SER A 2 31.06 3.76 -2.31
N TYR A 3 30.31 4.75 -2.80
CA TYR A 3 28.87 4.91 -2.51
C TYR A 3 28.00 3.82 -3.12
N LEU A 4 28.54 3.05 -4.08
CA LEU A 4 27.89 1.88 -4.65
C LEU A 4 28.04 0.64 -3.74
N ALA A 5 28.83 0.71 -2.67
CA ALA A 5 28.96 -0.40 -1.73
C ALA A 5 27.64 -0.68 -1.01
N GLY A 6 27.23 -1.96 -0.93
CA GLY A 6 26.00 -2.37 -0.25
C GLY A 6 24.68 -2.03 -0.97
N VAL A 7 24.73 -1.36 -2.13
CA VAL A 7 23.52 -1.03 -2.91
C VAL A 7 22.89 -2.31 -3.47
N LYS A 8 21.57 -2.40 -3.44
CA LYS A 8 20.83 -3.57 -3.95
C LYS A 8 21.00 -3.67 -5.47
N LYS A 9 20.97 -4.91 -5.98
CA LYS A 9 21.10 -5.18 -7.42
C LYS A 9 19.98 -4.53 -8.24
N GLU A 10 18.76 -4.48 -7.70
CA GLU A 10 17.60 -3.81 -8.33
C GLU A 10 17.86 -2.32 -8.51
N ASP A 11 18.31 -1.62 -7.45
CA ASP A 11 18.60 -0.19 -7.48
C ASP A 11 19.72 0.14 -8.49
N LEU A 12 20.75 -0.71 -8.57
CA LEU A 12 21.83 -0.56 -9.56
C LEU A 12 21.35 -0.78 -11.00
N ARG A 13 20.37 -1.65 -11.22
CA ARG A 13 19.79 -1.86 -12.56
C ARG A 13 18.99 -0.66 -13.00
N SER A 14 18.10 -0.16 -12.15
CA SER A 14 17.32 1.04 -12.44
C SER A 14 18.24 2.21 -12.74
N LEU A 15 19.33 2.37 -11.98
CA LEU A 15 20.32 3.39 -12.27
C LEU A 15 20.98 3.20 -13.65
N CYS A 16 21.37 1.98 -14.01
CA CYS A 16 21.91 1.73 -15.35
C CYS A 16 20.89 2.02 -16.47
N GLU A 17 19.63 1.64 -16.29
CA GLU A 17 18.54 1.89 -17.24
C GLU A 17 18.31 3.40 -17.43
N ASP A 18 18.24 4.15 -16.34
CA ASP A 18 18.05 5.61 -16.35
C ASP A 18 19.23 6.35 -17.01
N LEU A 19 20.45 5.84 -16.82
CA LEU A 19 21.65 6.34 -17.48
C LEU A 19 21.76 5.91 -18.96
N GLY A 20 20.83 5.10 -19.47
CA GLY A 20 20.84 4.60 -20.84
C GLY A 20 21.94 3.56 -21.11
N LEU A 21 22.42 2.88 -20.08
CA LEU A 21 23.45 1.85 -20.17
C LEU A 21 22.83 0.51 -20.53
N THR A 22 23.42 -0.19 -21.51
CA THR A 22 22.94 -1.51 -21.93
C THR A 22 23.21 -2.56 -20.86
N ILE A 23 22.15 -3.07 -20.22
CA ILE A 23 22.22 -4.14 -19.23
C ILE A 23 21.57 -5.43 -19.72
N THR A 24 22.05 -6.56 -19.19
CA THR A 24 21.44 -7.88 -19.43
C THR A 24 20.91 -8.48 -18.13
N SER A 25 19.89 -9.33 -18.24
CA SER A 25 19.24 -9.97 -17.09
C SER A 25 20.16 -10.87 -16.25
N LYS A 26 21.34 -11.25 -16.76
CA LYS A 26 22.32 -12.09 -16.06
C LYS A 26 23.50 -11.32 -15.47
N MET A 27 23.58 -10.01 -15.68
CA MET A 27 24.71 -9.19 -15.22
C MET A 27 24.88 -9.25 -13.68
N SER A 28 26.12 -9.33 -13.22
CA SER A 28 26.47 -9.35 -11.78
C SER A 28 26.45 -7.94 -11.18
N VAL A 29 26.38 -7.84 -9.85
CA VAL A 29 26.47 -6.55 -9.13
C VAL A 29 27.78 -5.83 -9.44
N LEU A 30 28.89 -6.57 -9.54
CA LEU A 30 30.19 -6.00 -9.86
C LEU A 30 30.19 -5.41 -11.28
N ASN A 31 29.62 -6.13 -12.26
CA ASN A 31 29.58 -5.67 -13.64
C ASN A 31 28.69 -4.42 -13.80
N LEU A 32 27.57 -4.35 -13.07
CA LEU A 32 26.72 -3.14 -13.06
C LEU A 32 27.48 -1.93 -12.51
N LYS A 33 28.19 -2.09 -11.39
CA LYS A 33 29.02 -1.01 -10.81
C LYS A 33 30.10 -0.53 -11.76
N ASN A 34 30.79 -1.48 -12.40
CA ASN A 34 31.82 -1.16 -13.38
C ASN A 34 31.24 -0.44 -14.59
N LEU A 35 30.04 -0.81 -15.05
CA LEU A 35 29.38 -0.15 -16.18
C LEU A 35 29.08 1.32 -15.87
N ILE A 36 28.62 1.61 -14.65
CA ILE A 36 28.34 2.97 -14.19
C ILE A 36 29.63 3.79 -14.10
N ILE A 37 30.66 3.29 -13.42
CA ILE A 37 31.90 4.03 -13.15
C ILE A 37 32.73 4.24 -14.43
N ASN A 38 32.67 3.30 -15.37
CA ASN A 38 33.43 3.38 -16.63
C ASN A 38 32.67 4.12 -17.73
N ASP A 39 31.47 4.66 -17.45
CA ASP A 39 30.76 5.46 -18.43
C ASP A 39 31.50 6.78 -18.69
N THR A 40 31.49 7.22 -19.94
CA THR A 40 32.19 8.45 -20.36
C THR A 40 31.55 9.72 -19.82
N LYS A 41 30.27 9.67 -19.44
CA LYS A 41 29.52 10.77 -18.83
C LYS A 41 29.39 10.61 -17.32
N TYR A 42 30.16 9.69 -16.73
CA TYR A 42 30.10 9.43 -15.30
C TYR A 42 30.49 10.67 -14.48
N ASP A 43 29.52 11.15 -13.71
CA ASP A 43 29.70 12.16 -12.68
C ASP A 43 29.31 11.55 -11.33
N GLU A 44 30.25 11.50 -10.38
CA GLU A 44 30.02 10.83 -9.11
C GLU A 44 28.91 11.48 -8.27
N GLU A 45 28.82 12.80 -8.26
CA GLU A 45 27.85 13.52 -7.43
C GLU A 45 26.44 13.36 -7.99
N LEU A 46 26.29 13.56 -9.31
CA LEU A 46 25.01 13.39 -10.01
C LEU A 46 24.52 11.94 -9.93
N THR A 47 25.41 10.97 -10.17
CA THR A 47 25.06 9.55 -10.13
C THR A 47 24.66 9.12 -8.72
N ARG A 48 25.36 9.62 -7.70
CA ARG A 48 25.03 9.38 -6.30
C ARG A 48 23.68 9.97 -5.93
N GLU A 49 23.37 11.19 -6.35
CA GLU A 49 22.08 11.82 -6.06
C GLU A 49 20.93 11.10 -6.76
N HIS A 50 21.11 10.74 -8.03
CA HIS A 50 20.16 9.93 -8.79
C HIS A 50 19.86 8.60 -8.08
N LEU A 51 20.91 7.92 -7.61
CA LEU A 51 20.77 6.66 -6.86
C LEU A 51 19.99 6.84 -5.54
N LYS A 52 20.19 7.95 -4.82
CA LYS A 52 19.40 8.24 -3.61
C LYS A 52 17.92 8.35 -3.96
N GLY A 53 17.58 9.02 -5.06
CA GLY A 53 16.21 9.13 -5.57
C GLY A 53 15.57 7.77 -5.82
N ILE A 54 16.28 6.88 -6.52
CA ILE A 54 15.81 5.50 -6.79
C ILE A 54 15.54 4.75 -5.47
N ILE A 55 16.48 4.80 -4.53
CA ILE A 55 16.34 4.11 -3.24
C ILE A 55 15.17 4.68 -2.43
N GLN A 56 14.99 6.01 -2.44
CA GLN A 56 13.88 6.68 -1.77
C GLN A 56 12.54 6.29 -2.38
N HIS A 57 12.41 6.31 -3.70
CA HIS A 57 11.19 5.91 -4.40
C HIS A 57 10.80 4.47 -4.04
N ARG A 58 11.76 3.55 -4.10
CA ARG A 58 11.51 2.15 -3.75
C ARG A 58 11.03 1.99 -2.31
N LYS A 59 11.62 2.72 -1.35
CA LYS A 59 11.16 2.71 0.06
C LYS A 59 9.74 3.25 0.17
N SER A 60 9.46 4.38 -0.47
CA SER A 60 8.13 5.00 -0.49
C SER A 60 7.07 4.04 -1.05
N ASP A 61 7.37 3.35 -2.15
CA ASP A 61 6.46 2.36 -2.75
C ASP A 61 6.14 1.21 -1.78
N TYR A 62 7.15 0.70 -1.07
CA TYR A 62 6.94 -0.35 -0.06
C TYR A 62 6.09 0.13 1.11
N GLU A 63 6.34 1.34 1.60
CA GLU A 63 5.56 1.93 2.69
C GLU A 63 4.11 2.19 2.27
N GLN A 64 3.90 2.68 1.04
CA GLN A 64 2.56 2.89 0.51
C GLN A 64 1.79 1.57 0.39
N LYS A 65 2.40 0.53 -0.20
CA LYS A 65 1.78 -0.80 -0.29
C LYS A 65 1.43 -1.37 1.08
N LEU A 66 2.28 -1.14 2.09
CA LEU A 66 2.01 -1.59 3.44
C LEU A 66 0.80 -0.87 4.05
N ARG A 67 0.69 0.45 3.86
CA ARG A 67 -0.48 1.24 4.28
C ARG A 67 -1.76 0.79 3.59
N GLU A 68 -1.70 0.49 2.30
CA GLU A 68 -2.85 -0.01 1.53
C GLU A 68 -3.33 -1.34 2.12
N ILE A 69 -2.43 -2.30 2.37
CA ILE A 69 -2.76 -3.59 3.00
C ILE A 69 -3.36 -3.40 4.40
N GLU A 70 -2.82 -2.49 5.21
CA GLU A 70 -3.35 -2.21 6.54
C GLU A 70 -4.75 -1.59 6.48
N SER A 71 -4.98 -0.66 5.54
CA SER A 71 -6.27 -0.03 5.32
C SER A 71 -7.34 -1.03 4.87
N GLU A 72 -6.98 -1.96 3.99
CA GLU A 72 -7.88 -3.00 3.51
C GLU A 72 -8.28 -3.94 4.65
N LYS A 73 -7.32 -4.37 5.48
CA LYS A 73 -7.59 -5.18 6.67
C LYS A 73 -8.46 -4.45 7.70
N ALA A 74 -8.22 -3.17 7.92
CA ALA A 74 -9.02 -2.36 8.84
C ALA A 74 -10.47 -2.24 8.33
N PHE A 75 -10.65 -2.03 7.02
CA PHE A 75 -11.95 -1.97 6.39
C PHE A 75 -12.72 -3.30 6.49
N GLU A 76 -12.06 -4.43 6.23
CA GLU A 76 -12.67 -5.76 6.37
C GLU A 76 -13.11 -6.04 7.82
N LEU A 77 -12.27 -5.65 8.79
CA LEU A 77 -12.58 -5.83 10.21
C LEU A 77 -13.80 -5.00 10.64
N GLU A 78 -13.88 -3.75 10.19
CA GLU A 78 -15.02 -2.86 10.47
C GLU A 78 -16.31 -3.39 9.83
N LYS A 79 -16.22 -3.87 8.58
CA LYS A 79 -17.35 -4.53 7.90
C LYS A 79 -17.84 -5.73 8.71
N LEU A 80 -16.93 -6.56 9.22
CA LEU A 80 -17.29 -7.70 10.07
C LEU A 80 -17.96 -7.24 11.38
N ARG A 81 -17.42 -6.21 12.05
CA ARG A 81 -18.01 -5.61 13.26
C ARG A 81 -19.44 -5.15 13.04
N LEU A 82 -19.72 -4.44 11.95
CA LEU A 82 -21.07 -3.96 11.58
C LEU A 82 -22.03 -5.11 11.22
N SER A 83 -21.51 -6.18 10.60
CA SER A 83 -22.32 -7.34 10.20
C SER A 83 -22.67 -8.29 11.35
N GLN A 84 -21.99 -8.18 12.50
CA GLN A 84 -22.35 -8.96 13.68
C GLN A 84 -23.64 -8.41 14.28
N PRO A 85 -24.69 -9.24 14.47
CA PRO A 85 -25.86 -8.80 15.20
C PRO A 85 -25.41 -8.38 16.60
N GLN A 86 -25.74 -7.15 17.00
CA GLN A 86 -25.39 -6.65 18.33
C GLN A 86 -26.03 -7.57 19.37
N GLN A 87 -25.24 -8.46 19.96
CA GLN A 87 -25.60 -9.02 21.25
C GLN A 87 -25.47 -7.88 22.25
N SER A 88 -26.59 -7.21 22.51
CA SER A 88 -26.73 -6.23 23.57
C SER A 88 -26.15 -6.81 24.86
N ALA A 89 -25.01 -6.28 25.32
CA ALA A 89 -24.48 -6.62 26.62
C ALA A 89 -25.52 -6.23 27.69
N PRO A 90 -25.83 -7.11 28.67
CA PRO A 90 -26.71 -6.73 29.77
C PRO A 90 -25.96 -5.70 30.61
N THR A 91 -26.33 -4.44 30.43
CA THR A 91 -25.91 -3.35 31.31
C THR A 91 -26.75 -3.49 32.57
N HIS A 92 -26.27 -4.31 33.52
CA HIS A 92 -26.76 -4.27 34.89
C HIS A 92 -26.27 -2.96 35.52
N GLY A 93 -27.15 -1.95 35.58
CA GLY A 93 -26.82 -0.68 36.23
C GLY A 93 -27.80 0.44 35.91
N LEU A 94 -28.86 0.52 36.71
CA LEU A 94 -29.65 1.72 37.03
C LEU A 94 -30.26 2.50 35.84
N GLY A 95 -31.49 2.10 35.51
CA GLY A 95 -32.61 3.02 35.27
C GLY A 95 -32.40 4.20 34.31
N VAL A 96 -32.21 3.93 33.02
CA VAL A 96 -32.68 4.81 31.94
C VAL A 96 -33.19 3.89 30.83
N GLU A 97 -34.51 3.92 30.58
CA GLU A 97 -35.12 3.16 29.48
C GLU A 97 -34.47 3.59 28.15
N LYS A 98 -33.66 2.70 27.59
CA LYS A 98 -33.14 2.86 26.23
C LYS A 98 -34.32 2.60 25.28
N PRO A 99 -34.69 3.54 24.39
CA PRO A 99 -35.71 3.27 23.39
C PRO A 99 -35.21 2.17 22.46
N THR A 100 -35.79 0.97 22.58
CA THR A 100 -35.62 -0.11 21.61
C THR A 100 -36.26 0.33 20.30
N LEU A 101 -35.44 0.83 19.37
CA LEU A 101 -35.84 1.12 18.01
C LEU A 101 -36.05 -0.22 17.27
N ASP A 102 -37.30 -0.61 17.11
CA ASP A 102 -37.69 -1.77 16.31
C ASP A 102 -37.55 -1.43 14.83
N VAL A 103 -36.44 -1.87 14.23
CA VAL A 103 -36.08 -1.60 12.84
C VAL A 103 -37.16 -2.10 11.87
N GLN A 104 -37.94 -3.12 12.26
CA GLN A 104 -39.07 -3.62 11.45
C GLN A 104 -40.20 -2.59 11.31
N LYS A 105 -40.30 -1.63 12.23
CA LYS A 105 -41.28 -0.52 12.16
C LYS A 105 -40.79 0.67 11.35
N LEU A 106 -39.49 0.78 11.10
CA LEU A 106 -38.91 1.84 10.26
C LEU A 106 -38.97 1.50 8.76
N LEU A 107 -39.06 0.22 8.41
CA LEU A 107 -39.19 -0.20 7.02
C LEU A 107 -40.54 0.28 6.45
N PRO A 108 -40.54 1.07 5.36
CA PRO A 108 -41.78 1.43 4.67
C PRO A 108 -42.50 0.14 4.27
N LYS A 109 -43.74 -0.03 4.71
CA LYS A 109 -44.54 -1.19 4.31
C LYS A 109 -44.84 -1.07 2.82
N PHE A 110 -44.06 -1.76 1.99
CA PHE A 110 -44.32 -1.88 0.57
C PHE A 110 -45.65 -2.62 0.38
N LYS A 111 -46.69 -1.85 0.05
CA LYS A 111 -47.97 -2.39 -0.41
C LYS A 111 -47.79 -2.63 -1.90
N ALA A 112 -47.59 -3.87 -2.32
CA ALA A 112 -47.79 -4.24 -3.71
C ALA A 112 -49.28 -3.97 -3.99
N GLN A 113 -49.58 -2.91 -4.75
CA GLN A 113 -50.85 -2.82 -5.44
C GLN A 113 -50.72 -3.77 -6.63
N ASP A 114 -51.46 -4.88 -6.57
CA ASP A 114 -51.76 -5.65 -7.76
C ASP A 114 -52.66 -4.78 -8.64
N ASP A 115 -52.04 -3.95 -9.48
CA ASP A 115 -52.70 -3.35 -10.62
C ASP A 115 -52.79 -4.46 -11.69
N ASP A 116 -53.91 -5.18 -11.64
CA ASP A 116 -54.37 -6.15 -12.64
C ASP A 116 -54.48 -5.41 -13.99
N ILE A 117 -53.68 -5.81 -14.98
CA ILE A 117 -53.64 -5.22 -16.33
C ILE A 117 -54.39 -6.10 -17.33
#